data_AF-A0A640VQJ0-F1
#
_entry.id   AF-A0A640VQJ0-F1
#
_cell.length_a   1.000
_cell.length_b   1.000
_cell.length_c   1.000
_cell.angle_alpha   90.00
_cell.angle_beta   90.00
_cell.angle_gamma   90.00
#
_symmetry.space_group_name_H-M   'P 1'
#
loop_
_entity.id
_entity.type
_entity.pdbx_description
1 polymer ?
#
loop_
_entity_poly.entity_id
_entity_poly.type
_entity_poly.pdbx_seq_one_letter_code
_entity_poly.pdbx_strand_id
1 'polypeptide(L)'
;MTDVQINAGSGAKSAKPRTTRRAARTATAPVKPVKPLDDAAFEAAFDALDPAERHAVFRDVGEELARTLGAQVIAQMLNGSGLSRREIAAQSGFDHTALSRIARGESKTGPTLWKVFALAEALGYRIELNAVKK
;
A
#
# COMPACT_ATOMS: atom_id res chain seq x y z
N MET A 1 -41.00 52.11 -41.43
CA MET A 1 -40.18 51.72 -42.60
C MET A 1 -39.36 50.50 -42.22
N THR A 2 -39.35 49.51 -43.12
CA THR A 2 -38.60 48.24 -43.13
C THR A 2 -38.98 47.15 -42.12
N ASP A 3 -39.79 46.20 -42.63
CA ASP A 3 -39.59 44.77 -42.40
C ASP A 3 -38.13 44.37 -42.70
N VAL A 4 -37.54 43.56 -41.82
CA VAL A 4 -36.41 42.69 -42.19
C VAL A 4 -36.75 41.28 -41.77
N GLN A 5 -36.63 40.42 -42.79
CA GLN A 5 -37.05 39.05 -42.90
C GLN A 5 -35.76 38.19 -42.93
N ILE A 6 -35.86 36.92 -42.50
CA ILE A 6 -34.99 35.74 -42.86
C ILE A 6 -33.52 35.81 -42.34
N ASN A 7 -32.78 34.74 -42.01
CA ASN A 7 -32.88 33.34 -42.37
C ASN A 7 -32.08 32.43 -41.41
N ALA A 8 -32.42 31.15 -41.48
CA ALA A 8 -31.89 29.99 -40.81
C ALA A 8 -30.37 29.80 -40.95
N GLY A 9 -29.74 29.43 -39.83
CA GLY A 9 -28.41 28.84 -39.76
C GLY A 9 -28.51 27.45 -39.14
N SER A 10 -28.75 26.46 -40.00
CA SER A 10 -28.60 25.03 -39.73
C SER A 10 -27.20 24.72 -39.21
N GLY A 11 -27.12 23.93 -38.14
CA GLY A 11 -25.86 23.50 -37.55
C GLY A 11 -26.04 22.43 -36.48
N ALA A 12 -26.87 21.42 -36.76
CA ALA A 12 -26.94 20.19 -35.98
C ALA A 12 -25.53 19.57 -35.93
N LYS A 13 -24.82 19.77 -34.82
CA LYS A 13 -23.58 19.05 -34.54
C LYS A 13 -23.94 17.62 -34.15
N SER A 14 -23.93 16.74 -35.14
CA SER A 14 -23.99 15.29 -34.97
C SER A 14 -23.04 14.84 -33.86
N ALA A 15 -23.61 14.22 -32.83
CA ALA A 15 -22.87 13.51 -31.81
C ALA A 15 -22.04 12.41 -32.46
N LYS A 16 -20.71 12.51 -32.38
CA LYS A 16 -19.82 11.43 -32.80
C LYS A 16 -19.97 10.26 -31.81
N PRO A 17 -20.21 9.02 -32.26
CA PRO A 17 -20.27 7.88 -31.37
C PRO A 17 -18.91 7.63 -30.73
N ARG A 18 -18.88 7.63 -29.38
CA ARG A 18 -17.69 7.35 -28.58
C ARG A 18 -17.42 5.85 -28.62
N THR A 19 -16.59 5.42 -29.56
CA THR A 19 -16.13 4.04 -29.68
C THR A 19 -15.37 3.64 -28.41
N THR A 20 -16.01 2.89 -27.53
CA THR A 20 -15.38 2.27 -26.37
C THR A 20 -14.45 1.16 -26.86
N ARG A 21 -13.17 1.48 -27.07
CA ARG A 21 -12.12 0.49 -27.27
C ARG A 21 -11.91 -0.27 -25.96
N ARG A 22 -12.67 -1.35 -25.78
CA ARG A 22 -12.52 -2.34 -24.71
C ARG A 22 -11.09 -2.88 -24.79
N ALA A 23 -10.24 -2.49 -23.84
CA ALA A 23 -8.89 -3.02 -23.72
C ALA A 23 -8.97 -4.55 -23.59
N ALA A 24 -8.27 -5.26 -24.47
CA ALA A 24 -8.12 -6.70 -24.39
C ALA A 24 -7.41 -7.02 -23.06
N ARG A 25 -8.09 -7.78 -22.18
CA ARG A 25 -7.46 -8.38 -21.00
C ARG A 25 -6.41 -9.34 -21.53
N THR A 26 -5.14 -8.98 -21.40
CA THR A 26 -4.02 -9.92 -21.55
C THR A 26 -4.28 -11.05 -20.55
N ALA A 27 -4.52 -12.24 -21.05
CA ALA A 27 -4.65 -13.44 -20.23
C ALA A 27 -3.31 -13.66 -19.53
N THR A 28 -3.28 -13.46 -18.21
CA THR A 28 -2.16 -13.89 -17.38
C THR A 28 -2.08 -15.41 -17.46
N ALA A 29 -0.91 -15.92 -17.85
CA ALA A 29 -0.66 -17.35 -17.89
C ALA A 29 -0.96 -17.98 -16.51
N PRO A 30 -1.52 -19.20 -16.46
CA PRO A 30 -1.80 -19.86 -15.20
C PRO A 30 -0.49 -20.08 -14.45
N VAL A 31 -0.37 -19.46 -13.28
CA VAL A 31 0.71 -19.75 -12.33
C VAL A 31 0.53 -21.21 -11.93
N LYS A 32 1.50 -22.07 -12.27
CA LYS A 32 1.50 -23.45 -11.81
C LYS A 32 1.45 -23.44 -10.28
N PRO A 33 0.53 -24.19 -9.64
CA PRO A 33 0.51 -24.29 -8.19
C PRO A 33 1.84 -24.90 -7.75
N VAL A 34 2.67 -24.09 -7.10
CA VAL A 34 3.86 -24.57 -6.42
C VAL A 34 3.34 -25.36 -5.23
N LYS A 35 3.66 -26.66 -5.19
CA LYS A 35 3.30 -27.50 -4.05
C LYS A 35 3.93 -26.87 -2.80
N PRO A 36 3.17 -26.64 -1.71
CA PRO A 36 3.75 -26.15 -0.48
C PRO A 36 4.85 -27.12 -0.07
N LEU A 37 6.06 -26.59 0.13
CA LEU A 37 7.13 -27.35 0.75
C LEU A 37 6.65 -27.69 2.16
N ASP A 38 6.78 -28.95 2.59
CA ASP A 38 6.53 -29.27 3.99
C ASP A 38 7.62 -28.67 4.88
N ASP A 39 7.31 -28.42 6.16
CA ASP A 39 8.21 -27.71 7.07
C ASP A 39 9.59 -28.40 7.17
N ALA A 40 9.61 -29.74 7.15
CA ALA A 40 10.84 -30.52 7.22
C ALA A 40 11.73 -30.33 5.97
N ALA A 41 11.13 -30.32 4.78
CA ALA A 41 11.85 -30.06 3.53
C ALA A 41 12.32 -28.60 3.42
N PHE A 42 11.59 -27.65 4.00
CA PHE A 42 12.04 -26.26 4.10
C PHE A 42 13.28 -26.14 4.99
N GLU A 43 13.23 -26.69 6.21
CA GLU A 43 14.35 -26.62 7.14
C GLU A 43 15.60 -27.29 6.55
N ALA A 44 15.46 -28.47 5.94
CA ALA A 44 16.58 -29.15 5.29
C ALA A 44 17.17 -28.35 4.11
N ALA A 45 16.33 -27.69 3.31
CA ALA A 45 16.78 -26.82 2.22
C ALA A 45 17.46 -25.55 2.76
N PHE A 46 16.93 -24.98 3.83
CA PHE A 46 17.49 -23.79 4.49
C PHE A 46 18.84 -24.10 5.15
N ASP A 47 18.98 -25.27 5.78
CA ASP A 47 20.23 -25.74 6.36
C ASP A 47 21.28 -26.17 5.32
N ALA A 48 20.87 -26.38 4.07
CA ALA A 48 21.80 -26.60 2.97
C ALA A 48 22.38 -25.29 2.41
N LEU A 49 21.75 -24.14 2.68
CA LEU A 49 22.24 -22.83 2.24
C LEU A 49 23.54 -22.44 2.94
N ASP A 50 24.39 -21.71 2.23
CA ASP A 50 25.57 -21.12 2.83
C ASP A 50 25.19 -19.95 3.78
N PRO A 51 26.10 -19.52 4.68
CA PRO A 51 25.79 -18.45 5.64
C PRO A 51 25.38 -17.11 4.99
N ALA A 52 25.90 -16.78 3.81
CA ALA A 52 25.56 -15.53 3.12
C ALA A 52 24.16 -15.60 2.50
N GLU A 53 23.79 -16.75 1.94
CA GLU A 53 22.44 -17.02 1.44
C GLU A 53 21.41 -17.02 2.56
N ARG A 54 21.70 -17.67 3.69
CA ARG A 54 20.83 -17.60 4.87
C ARG A 54 20.63 -16.17 5.36
N HIS A 55 21.72 -15.39 5.41
CA HIS A 55 21.62 -13.97 5.79
C HIS A 55 20.75 -13.17 4.83
N ALA A 56 20.85 -13.41 3.52
CA ALA A 56 19.99 -12.79 2.53
C ALA A 56 18.52 -13.14 2.73
N VAL A 57 18.20 -14.42 2.97
CA VAL A 57 16.84 -14.86 3.30
C VAL A 57 16.32 -14.16 4.55
N PHE A 58 17.11 -14.13 5.64
CA PHE A 58 16.71 -13.46 6.87
C PHE A 58 16.52 -11.95 6.70
N ARG A 59 17.35 -11.29 5.89
CA ARG A 59 17.18 -9.88 5.57
C ARG A 59 15.86 -9.64 4.85
N ASP A 60 15.58 -10.43 3.81
CA ASP A 60 14.37 -10.26 3.01
C ASP A 60 13.10 -10.54 3.85
N VAL A 61 13.14 -11.56 4.71
CA VAL A 61 12.09 -11.81 5.72
C VAL A 61 11.97 -10.64 6.70
N GLY A 62 13.10 -10.10 7.16
CA GLY A 62 13.13 -8.95 8.06
C GLY A 62 12.50 -7.69 7.43
N GLU A 63 12.78 -7.43 6.15
CA GLU A 63 12.18 -6.33 5.39
C GLU A 63 10.67 -6.52 5.23
N GLU A 64 10.21 -7.72 4.89
CA GLU A 64 8.80 -8.04 4.77
C GLU A 64 8.07 -7.91 6.12
N LEU A 65 8.69 -8.39 7.19
CA LEU A 65 8.17 -8.30 8.55
C LEU A 65 8.07 -6.84 9.01
N ALA A 66 9.13 -6.05 8.80
CA ALA A 66 9.14 -4.62 9.14
C ALA A 66 8.04 -3.86 8.38
N ARG A 67 7.83 -4.20 7.10
CA ARG A 67 6.77 -3.62 6.29
C ARG A 67 5.38 -3.96 6.82
N THR A 68 5.10 -5.23 7.06
CA THR A 68 3.77 -5.70 7.47
C THR A 68 3.43 -5.28 8.90
N LEU A 69 4.33 -5.52 9.86
CA LEU A 69 4.12 -5.08 11.24
C LEU A 69 4.06 -3.56 11.35
N GLY A 70 4.95 -2.85 10.66
CA GLY A 70 4.95 -1.38 10.64
C GLY A 70 3.64 -0.81 10.09
N ALA A 71 3.12 -1.38 9.00
CA ALA A 71 1.81 -1.00 8.45
C ALA A 71 0.68 -1.23 9.46
N GLN A 72 0.68 -2.39 10.12
CA GLN A 72 -0.32 -2.76 11.12
C GLN A 72 -0.30 -1.83 12.34
N VAL A 73 0.88 -1.52 12.87
CA VAL A 73 1.05 -0.61 14.01
C VAL A 73 0.57 0.80 13.66
N ILE A 74 0.91 1.31 12.47
CA ILE A 74 0.37 2.61 12.01
C ILE A 74 -1.15 2.55 11.87
N ALA A 75 -1.71 1.49 11.28
CA ALA A 75 -3.16 1.33 11.17
C ALA A 75 -3.85 1.35 12.53
N GLN A 76 -3.28 0.67 13.53
CA GLN A 76 -3.79 0.65 14.90
C GLN A 76 -3.76 2.06 15.53
N MET A 77 -2.65 2.79 15.41
CA MET A 77 -2.55 4.15 15.97
C MET A 77 -3.54 5.12 15.30
N LEU A 78 -3.66 5.07 13.97
CA LEU A 78 -4.60 5.92 13.24
C LEU A 78 -6.05 5.66 13.66
N ASN A 79 -6.45 4.39 13.72
CA ASN A 79 -7.82 4.01 14.06
C ASN A 79 -8.14 4.19 15.55
N GLY A 80 -7.16 3.95 16.42
CA GLY A 80 -7.33 4.03 17.88
C GLY A 80 -7.24 5.45 18.44
N SER A 81 -6.63 6.39 17.72
CA SER A 81 -6.42 7.77 18.20
C SER A 81 -7.73 8.55 18.45
N GLY A 82 -8.83 8.16 17.80
CA GLY A 82 -10.09 8.92 17.84
C GLY A 82 -10.03 10.28 17.14
N LEU A 83 -8.92 10.60 16.48
CA LEU A 83 -8.69 11.88 15.81
C LEU A 83 -9.10 11.83 14.34
N SER A 84 -9.55 12.98 13.83
CA SER A 84 -9.74 13.15 12.40
C SER A 84 -8.40 13.19 11.67
N ARG A 85 -8.46 12.94 10.37
CA ARG A 85 -7.30 12.98 9.46
C ARG A 85 -6.53 14.30 9.52
N ARG A 86 -7.25 15.41 9.71
CA ARG A 86 -6.67 16.76 9.79
C ARG A 86 -5.95 16.97 11.12
N GLU A 87 -6.53 16.47 12.21
CA GLU A 87 -5.93 16.54 13.55
C GLU A 87 -4.67 15.69 13.63
N ILE A 88 -4.69 14.46 13.08
CA ILE A 88 -3.50 13.60 13.00
C ILE A 88 -2.37 14.32 12.25
N ALA A 89 -2.66 14.90 11.08
CA ALA A 89 -1.66 15.65 10.31
C ALA A 89 -1.13 16.88 11.06
N ALA A 90 -1.99 17.59 11.78
CA ALA A 90 -1.61 18.76 12.57
C ALA A 90 -0.73 18.40 13.78
N GLN A 91 -1.03 17.29 14.46
CA GLN A 91 -0.27 16.84 15.63
C GLN A 91 1.04 16.15 15.25
N SER A 92 1.01 15.25 14.26
CA SER A 92 2.17 14.44 13.91
C SER A 92 3.09 15.09 12.87
N GLY A 93 2.62 16.15 12.18
CA GLY A 93 3.34 16.78 11.07
C GLY A 93 3.51 15.89 9.83
N PHE A 94 2.84 14.73 9.79
CA PHE A 94 2.93 13.78 8.68
C PHE A 94 1.76 13.94 7.73
N ASP A 95 2.02 13.76 6.43
CA ASP A 95 0.96 13.67 5.43
C ASP A 95 0.08 12.43 5.70
N HIS A 96 -1.18 12.70 6.02
CA HIS A 96 -2.19 11.69 6.24
C HIS A 96 -2.33 10.72 5.05
N THR A 97 -2.16 11.19 3.81
CA THR A 97 -2.29 10.34 2.62
C THR A 97 -1.18 9.29 2.58
N ALA A 98 0.06 9.71 2.87
CA ALA A 98 1.19 8.80 3.03
C ALA A 98 0.96 7.79 4.16
N LEU A 99 0.52 8.24 5.34
CA LEU A 99 0.21 7.34 6.45
C LEU A 99 -0.89 6.32 6.10
N SER A 100 -1.94 6.74 5.39
CA SER A 100 -3.02 5.87 4.93
C SER A 100 -2.58 4.84 3.89
N ARG A 101 -1.61 5.16 3.02
CA ARG A 101 -1.04 4.18 2.08
C ARG A 101 -0.20 3.15 2.83
N ILE A 102 0.61 3.60 3.79
CA ILE A 102 1.42 2.71 4.61
C ILE A 102 0.51 1.77 5.43
N ALA A 103 -0.51 2.31 6.10
CA ALA A 103 -1.45 1.54 6.91
C ALA A 103 -2.21 0.45 6.12
N ARG A 104 -2.43 0.67 4.81
CA ARG A 104 -3.06 -0.30 3.90
C ARG A 104 -2.07 -1.30 3.27
N GLY A 105 -0.79 -1.23 3.64
CA GLY A 105 0.26 -2.09 3.09
C GLY A 105 0.66 -1.74 1.65
N GLU A 106 0.25 -0.58 1.12
CA GLU A 106 0.54 -0.15 -0.25
C GLU A 106 1.97 0.41 -0.40
N SER A 107 2.66 0.67 0.72
CA SER A 107 4.05 1.12 0.70
C SER A 107 4.98 -0.06 0.42
N LYS A 108 5.74 0.00 -0.69
CA LYS A 108 6.70 -1.04 -1.08
C LYS A 108 7.73 -1.33 0.02
N THR A 109 8.21 -0.29 0.70
CA THR A 109 9.27 -0.38 1.72
C THR A 109 8.73 -0.30 3.15
N GLY A 110 7.42 -0.17 3.35
CA GLY A 110 6.84 0.04 4.68
C GLY A 110 7.20 1.39 5.32
N PRO A 111 6.87 1.60 6.61
CA PRO A 111 7.35 2.73 7.37
C PRO A 111 8.77 2.49 7.89
N THR A 112 9.53 3.58 8.02
CA THR A 112 10.78 3.53 8.77
C THR A 112 10.49 3.50 10.27
N LEU A 113 11.36 2.84 11.05
CA LEU A 113 11.20 2.71 12.50
C LEU A 113 11.00 4.07 13.18
N TRP A 114 11.83 5.06 12.81
CA TRP A 114 11.70 6.45 13.29
C TRP A 114 10.30 7.03 13.09
N LYS A 115 9.67 6.82 11.92
CA LYS A 115 8.31 7.34 11.66
C LYS A 115 7.26 6.69 12.57
N VAL A 116 7.43 5.42 12.88
CA VAL A 116 6.52 4.70 13.78
C VAL A 116 6.61 5.30 15.19
N PHE A 117 7.82 5.50 15.72
CA PHE A 117 8.02 6.11 17.04
C PHE A 117 7.57 7.57 17.09
N ALA A 118 7.89 8.37 16.07
CA ALA A 118 7.46 9.77 16.01
C ALA A 118 5.93 9.91 15.97
N LEU A 119 5.26 9.02 15.21
CA LEU A 119 3.79 8.99 15.17
C LEU A 119 3.20 8.52 16.50
N ALA A 120 3.80 7.53 17.15
CA ALA A 120 3.36 7.06 18.46
C ALA A 120 3.44 8.17 19.50
N GLU A 121 4.58 8.86 19.59
CA GLU A 121 4.78 9.99 20.50
C GLU A 121 3.73 11.09 20.25
N ALA A 122 3.54 11.48 18.98
CA ALA A 122 2.58 12.52 18.61
C ALA A 122 1.12 12.17 18.97
N LEU A 123 0.78 10.88 18.99
CA LEU A 123 -0.56 10.39 19.27
C LEU A 123 -0.73 9.87 20.71
N GLY A 124 0.30 10.00 21.55
CA GLY A 124 0.27 9.55 22.95
C GLY A 124 0.33 8.02 23.14
N TYR A 125 0.90 7.29 22.18
CA TYR A 125 1.12 5.85 22.25
C TYR A 125 2.51 5.51 22.78
N ARG A 126 2.60 4.43 23.54
CA ARG A 126 3.86 3.79 23.91
C ARG A 126 4.08 2.54 23.05
N ILE A 127 5.28 2.40 22.49
CA ILE A 127 5.70 1.19 21.78
C ILE A 127 6.55 0.34 22.73
N GLU A 128 6.19 -0.93 22.86
CA GLU A 128 6.96 -1.92 23.62
C GLU A 128 7.46 -3.02 22.67
N LEU A 129 8.77 -3.27 22.69
CA LEU A 129 9.43 -4.31 21.90
C LEU A 129 10.07 -5.30 22.86
N ASN A 130 9.60 -6.55 22.85
CA ASN A 130 10.06 -7.59 23.75
C ASN A 130 10.57 -8.78 22.95
N ALA A 131 11.74 -9.32 23.35
CA ALA A 131 12.27 -10.58 22.85
C ALA A 131 12.40 -11.54 24.03
N VAL A 132 11.83 -12.74 23.90
CA VAL A 132 11.90 -13.78 24.92
C VAL A 132 12.82 -14.88 24.42
N LYS A 133 13.79 -15.27 25.26
CA LYS A 133 14.70 -16.38 24.96
C LYS A 133 13.91 -17.69 25.01
N LYS A 134 14.07 -18.53 23.98
CA LYS A 134 13.57 -19.91 23.98
C LYS A 134 14.39 -20.79 24.93
#